data_AF-A0A7S3X2C4-F1
#
_entry.id   AF-A0A7S3X2C4-F1
#
_cell.length_a   1.000
_cell.length_b   1.000
_cell.length_c   1.000
_cell.angle_alpha   90.00
_cell.angle_beta   90.00
_cell.angle_gamma   90.00
#
_symmetry.space_group_name_H-M   'P 1'
#
loop_
_entity.id
_entity.type
_entity.pdbx_description
1 polymer ?
#
loop_
_entity_poly.entity_id
_entity_poly.type
_entity_poly.pdbx_seq_one_letter_code
_entity_poly.pdbx_strand_id
1 'polypeptide(L)'
;NCVLSTHTLLEHTDVTFMVDNEALYDICRRNLDIERPTYTNLNRLTAQIISSMTASLRFDGALNVDLTEFQTNLVPYPRIHLAVASFAPIISAEKAYHE
;
A
#
# COMPACT_ATOMS: atom_id res chain seq x y z
N ASN A 1 4.31 2.31 -21.66
CA ASN A 1 3.59 3.05 -20.60
C ASN A 1 4.35 3.03 -19.29
N CYS A 2 4.45 1.91 -18.55
CA CYS A 2 5.14 1.86 -17.25
C CYS A 2 6.57 2.44 -17.28
N VAL A 3 7.44 1.98 -18.18
CA VAL A 3 8.83 2.50 -18.30
C VAL A 3 8.86 4.00 -18.59
N LEU A 4 7.96 4.49 -19.45
CA LEU A 4 7.90 5.90 -19.84
C LEU A 4 7.41 6.78 -18.67
N SER A 5 6.37 6.35 -17.95
CA SER A 5 5.88 7.06 -16.77
C SER A 5 6.89 7.04 -15.64
N THR A 6 7.53 5.89 -15.39
CA THR A 6 8.56 5.77 -14.35
C THR A 6 9.74 6.69 -14.64
N HIS A 7 10.16 6.84 -15.91
CA HIS A 7 11.23 7.76 -16.27
C HIS A 7 10.96 9.21 -15.82
N THR A 8 9.75 9.72 -16.08
CA THR A 8 9.37 11.08 -15.65
C THR A 8 9.13 11.17 -14.14
N LEU A 9 8.49 10.16 -13.53
CA LEU A 9 8.20 10.14 -12.10
C LEU A 9 9.49 10.07 -11.25
N LEU A 10 10.53 9.39 -11.75
CA LEU A 10 11.81 9.24 -11.04
C LEU A 10 12.45 10.58 -10.66
N GLU A 11 12.17 11.64 -11.43
CA GLU A 11 12.73 12.98 -11.20
C GLU A 11 11.81 13.90 -10.38
N HIS A 12 10.52 13.56 -10.26
CA HIS A 12 9.48 14.46 -9.73
C HIS A 12 8.73 13.89 -8.52
N THR A 13 9.10 12.70 -8.03
CA THR A 13 8.49 12.11 -6.82
C THR A 13 9.54 11.86 -5.75
N ASP A 14 9.25 12.27 -4.52
CA ASP A 14 10.13 12.05 -3.37
C ASP A 14 10.07 10.61 -2.86
N VAL A 15 8.87 10.02 -2.87
CA VAL A 15 8.59 8.64 -2.48
C VAL A 15 7.46 8.10 -3.35
N THR A 16 7.62 6.90 -3.89
CA THR A 16 6.60 6.19 -4.65
C THR A 16 6.32 4.84 -3.98
N PHE A 17 5.06 4.57 -3.67
CA PHE A 17 4.63 3.28 -3.14
C PHE A 17 4.04 2.42 -4.25
N MET A 18 4.63 1.25 -4.47
CA MET A 18 4.20 0.33 -5.50
C MET A 18 3.07 -0.58 -5.00
N VAL A 19 2.01 -0.68 -5.80
CA VAL A 19 0.89 -1.59 -5.57
C VAL A 19 0.77 -2.50 -6.79
N ASP A 20 1.02 -3.79 -6.60
CA ASP A 20 0.90 -4.81 -7.64
C ASP A 20 -0.51 -5.42 -7.63
N ASN A 21 -1.21 -5.29 -8.74
CA ASN A 21 -2.55 -5.84 -8.90
C ASN A 21 -2.56 -7.38 -8.76
N GLU A 22 -1.56 -8.09 -9.28
CA GLU A 22 -1.54 -9.56 -9.22
C GLU A 22 -1.34 -10.04 -7.77
N ALA A 23 -0.48 -9.37 -7.01
CA ALA A 23 -0.34 -9.63 -5.58
C ALA A 23 -1.65 -9.40 -4.82
N LEU A 24 -2.40 -8.33 -5.16
CA LEU A 24 -3.72 -8.07 -4.58
C LEU A 24 -4.77 -9.12 -4.95
N TYR A 25 -4.75 -9.61 -6.20
CA TYR A 25 -5.60 -10.72 -6.65
C TYR A 25 -5.32 -11.99 -5.84
N ASP A 26 -4.03 -12.33 -5.65
CA ASP A 26 -3.61 -13.50 -4.88
C ASP A 26 -4.03 -13.40 -3.41
N ILE A 27 -3.87 -12.23 -2.79
CA ILE A 27 -4.33 -11.97 -1.41
C ILE A 27 -5.85 -12.13 -1.32
N CYS A 28 -6.62 -11.54 -2.24
CA CYS A 28 -8.08 -11.66 -2.23
C CYS A 28 -8.53 -13.13 -2.34
N ARG A 29 -7.85 -13.93 -3.15
CA ARG A 29 -8.18 -15.36 -3.33
C ARG A 29 -7.81 -16.20 -2.13
N ARG A 30 -6.60 -16.04 -1.59
CA ARG A 30 -6.05 -16.91 -0.53
C ARG A 30 -6.54 -16.53 0.86
N ASN A 31 -6.62 -15.23 1.15
CA ASN A 31 -6.91 -14.73 2.50
C ASN A 31 -8.39 -14.38 2.70
N LEU A 32 -9.06 -13.91 1.66
CA LEU A 32 -10.46 -13.47 1.72
C LEU A 32 -11.44 -14.48 1.10
N ASP A 33 -10.95 -15.60 0.57
CA ASP A 33 -11.73 -16.66 -0.09
C ASP A 33 -12.61 -16.16 -1.25
N ILE A 34 -12.16 -15.10 -1.95
CA ILE A 34 -12.88 -14.51 -3.09
C ILE A 34 -12.38 -15.17 -4.39
N GLU A 35 -13.16 -16.09 -4.96
CA GLU A 35 -12.79 -16.85 -6.18
C GLU A 35 -12.46 -15.94 -7.38
N ARG A 36 -13.30 -14.90 -7.58
CA ARG A 36 -13.18 -13.94 -8.69
C ARG A 36 -13.13 -12.50 -8.15
N PRO A 37 -11.97 -12.02 -7.70
CA PRO A 37 -11.85 -10.67 -7.18
C PRO A 37 -12.21 -9.63 -8.25
N THR A 38 -12.95 -8.60 -7.86
CA THR A 38 -13.30 -7.45 -8.71
C THR A 38 -12.43 -6.25 -8.34
N TYR A 39 -12.36 -5.23 -9.19
CA TYR A 39 -11.67 -3.98 -8.85
C TYR A 39 -12.21 -3.33 -7.57
N THR A 40 -13.48 -3.53 -7.22
CA THR A 40 -14.02 -3.08 -5.94
C THR A 40 -13.35 -3.78 -4.76
N ASN A 41 -13.04 -5.08 -4.86
CA ASN A 41 -12.32 -5.80 -3.82
C ASN A 41 -10.88 -5.30 -3.69
N LEU A 42 -10.18 -5.18 -4.82
CA LEU A 42 -8.80 -4.70 -4.87
C LEU A 42 -8.70 -3.28 -4.32
N ASN A 43 -9.56 -2.36 -4.79
CA ASN A 43 -9.54 -0.97 -4.36
C ASN A 43 -9.90 -0.80 -2.88
N ARG A 44 -10.72 -1.69 -2.30
CA ARG A 44 -11.00 -1.68 -0.86
C ARG A 44 -9.75 -2.04 -0.04
N LEU A 45 -8.98 -3.04 -0.47
CA LEU A 45 -7.70 -3.37 0.16
C LEU A 45 -6.70 -2.23 0.01
N THR A 46 -6.54 -1.71 -1.20
CA THR A 46 -5.65 -0.56 -1.45
C THR A 46 -6.05 0.66 -0.62
N ALA A 47 -7.34 0.94 -0.49
CA ALA A 47 -7.83 2.04 0.35
C ALA A 47 -7.50 1.84 1.83
N GLN A 48 -7.57 0.61 2.35
CA GLN A 48 -7.15 0.31 3.72
C GLN A 48 -5.65 0.53 3.93
N ILE A 49 -4.81 0.08 2.98
CA ILE A 49 -3.36 0.30 3.02
C ILE A 49 -3.06 1.80 3.02
N ILE A 50 -3.60 2.56 2.06
CA ILE A 50 -3.38 4.01 1.97
C ILE A 50 -3.91 4.74 3.22
N SER A 51 -5.06 4.32 3.74
CA SER A 51 -5.62 4.87 4.99
C SER A 51 -4.66 4.67 6.16
N SER A 52 -4.08 3.48 6.31
CA SER A 52 -3.10 3.21 7.38
C SER A 52 -1.82 4.02 7.23
N MET A 53 -1.31 4.17 6.01
CA MET A 53 -0.10 4.96 5.74
C MET A 53 -0.29 6.46 6.01
N THR A 54 -1.49 6.98 5.77
CA THR A 54 -1.83 8.40 6.01
C THR A 54 -2.46 8.64 7.38
N ALA A 55 -2.53 7.62 8.25
CA ALA A 55 -3.20 7.74 9.54
C ALA A 55 -2.49 8.75 10.46
N SER A 56 -1.15 8.76 10.47
CA SER A 56 -0.31 9.70 11.23
C SER A 56 -0.51 11.17 10.84
N LEU A 57 -0.95 11.44 9.61
CA LEU A 57 -1.26 12.79 9.12
C LEU A 57 -2.67 13.25 9.53
N ARG A 58 -3.56 12.31 9.83
CA ARG A 58 -4.99 12.56 10.07
C ARG A 58 -5.38 12.49 11.53
N PHE A 59 -4.63 11.73 12.33
CA PHE A 59 -4.90 11.50 13.74
C PHE A 59 -3.63 11.66 14.55
N ASP A 60 -3.77 12.24 15.73
CA ASP A 60 -2.65 12.37 16.67
C ASP A 60 -2.28 10.98 17.21
N GLY A 61 -0.99 10.65 17.19
CA GLY A 61 -0.47 9.36 17.57
C GLY A 61 0.92 9.44 18.21
N ALA A 62 1.36 8.34 18.81
CA ALA A 62 2.68 8.28 19.46
C ALA A 62 3.86 8.33 18.46
N LEU A 63 3.61 8.00 17.19
CA LEU A 63 4.54 8.14 16.07
C LEU A 63 3.83 8.98 14.99
N ASN A 64 4.02 10.30 15.05
CA ASN A 64 3.51 11.23 14.05
C ASN A 64 4.45 11.25 12.85
N VAL A 65 4.37 10.21 12.02
CA VAL A 65 5.16 10.11 10.78
C VAL A 65 4.62 11.11 9.76
N ASP A 66 5.37 12.18 9.52
CA ASP A 66 5.11 13.12 8.43
C ASP A 66 5.49 12.51 7.07
N LEU A 67 4.94 13.02 5.97
CA LEU A 67 5.33 12.58 4.62
C LEU A 67 6.83 12.76 4.36
N THR A 68 7.41 13.80 4.95
CA THR A 68 8.85 14.07 4.91
C THR A 68 9.67 12.99 5.64
N GLU A 69 9.10 12.35 6.66
CA GLU A 69 9.76 11.26 7.38
C GLU A 69 9.77 9.97 6.56
N PHE A 70 8.76 9.71 5.71
CA PHE A 70 8.84 8.59 4.78
C PHE A 70 10.03 8.71 3.84
N GLN A 71 10.31 9.92 3.32
CA GLN A 71 11.50 10.16 2.51
C GLN A 71 12.77 9.93 3.33
N THR A 72 12.87 10.57 4.49
CA THR A 72 14.08 10.52 5.34
C THR A 72 14.40 9.09 5.82
N ASN A 73 13.38 8.30 6.15
CA ASN A 73 13.55 6.97 6.73
C ASN A 73 13.63 5.84 5.69
N LEU A 74 12.97 5.98 4.54
CA LEU A 74 12.85 4.90 3.55
C LEU A 74 13.66 5.14 2.27
N VAL A 75 14.13 6.37 2.02
CA VAL A 75 14.82 6.73 0.77
C VAL A 75 16.29 7.11 1.05
N PRO A 76 17.22 6.14 1.04
CA PRO A 76 18.64 6.42 1.27
C PRO A 76 19.31 7.15 0.11
N TYR A 77 18.74 7.04 -1.11
CA TYR A 77 19.23 7.69 -2.32
C TYR A 77 18.06 8.22 -3.15
N PRO A 78 18.13 9.44 -3.73
CA PRO A 78 17.02 10.04 -4.47
C PRO A 78 16.49 9.19 -5.64
N ARG A 79 17.32 8.33 -6.25
CA ARG A 79 16.89 7.45 -7.36
C ARG A 79 16.30 6.11 -6.89
N ILE A 80 16.36 5.80 -5.59
CA ILE A 80 15.86 4.55 -5.00
C ILE A 80 14.74 4.90 -4.01
N HIS A 81 13.66 5.47 -4.54
CA HIS A 81 12.49 5.94 -3.78
C HIS A 81 11.23 5.10 -4.07
N LEU A 82 11.41 3.85 -4.50
CA LEU A 82 10.34 2.89 -4.79
C LEU A 82 10.16 1.96 -3.59
N ALA A 83 9.18 2.25 -2.75
CA ALA A 83 8.85 1.46 -1.57
C ALA A 83 7.78 0.42 -1.88
N VAL A 84 7.92 -0.78 -1.32
CA VAL A 84 6.91 -1.84 -1.37
C VAL A 84 6.18 -1.89 -0.03
N ALA A 85 4.86 -1.74 -0.06
CA ALA A 85 4.03 -1.82 1.14
C ALA A 85 3.66 -3.28 1.45
N SER A 86 3.63 -3.62 2.74
CA SER A 86 3.09 -4.89 3.24
C SER A 86 2.06 -4.60 4.32
N PHE A 87 0.95 -5.31 4.31
CA PHE A 87 -0.16 -5.06 5.23
C PHE A 87 -0.66 -6.37 5.83
N ALA A 88 -0.87 -6.37 7.13
CA ALA A 88 -1.40 -7.48 7.90
C ALA A 88 -2.13 -6.96 9.15
N PRO A 89 -3.14 -7.67 9.66
CA PRO A 89 -3.73 -8.89 9.10
C PRO A 89 -4.70 -8.62 7.95
N ILE A 90 -4.86 -9.59 7.05
CA ILE A 90 -5.91 -9.61 6.00
C ILE A 90 -6.68 -10.91 6.17
N ILE A 91 -7.90 -10.82 6.71
CA ILE A 91 -8.73 -11.96 7.13
C ILE A 91 -10.15 -11.75 6.61
N SER A 92 -10.82 -12.83 6.19
CA SER A 92 -12.23 -12.77 5.80
C SER A 92 -13.13 -12.53 7.02
N ALA A 93 -14.29 -11.90 6.80
CA ALA A 93 -15.26 -11.66 7.88
C ALA A 93 -15.68 -12.97 8.56
N GLU A 94 -15.91 -14.04 7.78
CA GLU A 94 -16.28 -15.36 8.31
C GLU A 94 -15.21 -15.92 9.25
N LYS A 95 -13.94 -15.86 8.87
CA LYS A 95 -12.83 -16.32 9.71
C LYS A 95 -12.65 -15.46 10.97
N ALA A 96 -12.95 -14.17 10.90
CA ALA A 96 -12.83 -13.25 12.04
C ALA A 96 -13.95 -13.41 13.09
N TYR A 97 -15.14 -13.91 12.71
CA TYR A 97 -16.24 -14.17 13.66
C TYR A 97 -16.19 -15.55 14.30
N HIS A 98 -15.35 -16.45 13.79
CA HIS A 98 -15.16 -17.81 14.31
C HIS A 98 -13.96 -17.95 15.26
N GLU A 99 -13.25 -16.85 15.54
CA GLU A 99 -12.37 -16.67 16.70
C GLU A 99 -13.11 -15.93 17.83
#